data_AF-A0A239AZZ5-F1
#
_entry.id   AF-A0A239AZZ5-F1
#
_cell.length_a   1.000
_cell.length_b   1.000
_cell.length_c   1.000
_cell.angle_alpha   90.00
_cell.angle_beta   90.00
_cell.angle_gamma   90.00
#
_symmetry.space_group_name_H-M   'P 1'
#
loop_
_entity.id
_entity.type
_entity.pdbx_description
1 polymer ?
#
loop_
_entity_poly.entity_id
_entity_poly.type
_entity_poly.pdbx_seq_one_letter_code
_entity_poly.pdbx_strand_id
1 'polypeptide(L)'
;MKHAGPFPMSKRLVFTFAFCLTVVIGFSLVYHLGFHAMAVRADAAPERLRDFTFPVWHSESLAQHGFLTFLTADAYAKHEAYANHSTVYLWFMRGLFQLQQWAPALTMRMTGATLAMLASLGVIWFSVRRPLLAISDWRRGLLVLAAFLYFLTLPGFWISLGKFNVDNGFVFVFPLLMLTSVLLERDSAKGKAFWISSLSLCLVMPMASALFSVFMLGMALLVHRGEKRRIMASLILMAVSIVVYLQPVLVAKALGFSSENSTWLFRSGLDGDMRFYGNFIDSVVAPQFNRPFYLIAIPVLLLCVQFAYCRWQSAVSALASHQVSDTHGILQLFSVYLLMLLFWPQAVSIHPYLYDALLVGPLVAWAVINFATREAFSSHYLVWLFVLAFLIQFNLTKIAQAGNCTDCYFPAWGMLGARAG
;
A
#
# COMPACT_ATOMS: atom_id res chain seq x y z
N MET A 1 5.03 -44.97 36.25
CA MET A 1 5.07 -44.53 34.83
C MET A 1 4.07 -43.38 34.68
N LYS A 2 4.55 -42.14 34.56
CA LYS A 2 3.70 -40.99 34.23
C LYS A 2 3.40 -41.05 32.74
N HIS A 3 2.13 -41.21 32.37
CA HIS A 3 1.70 -41.09 30.98
C HIS A 3 2.10 -39.71 30.46
N ALA A 4 3.11 -39.69 29.57
CA ALA A 4 3.40 -38.55 28.73
C ALA A 4 2.20 -38.38 27.79
N GLY A 5 1.32 -37.44 28.12
CA GLY A 5 0.25 -37.01 27.21
C GLY A 5 0.83 -36.55 25.87
N PRO A 6 0.05 -36.59 24.79
CA PRO A 6 0.56 -36.37 23.44
C PRO A 6 1.00 -34.90 23.30
N PHE A 7 2.30 -34.72 23.12
CA PHE A 7 3.03 -33.53 22.66
C PHE A 7 2.54 -32.15 23.15
N PRO A 8 3.31 -31.44 24.02
CA PRO A 8 3.07 -30.01 24.23
C PRO A 8 3.29 -29.27 22.91
N MET A 9 2.22 -28.76 22.29
CA MET A 9 2.34 -27.86 21.13
C MET A 9 3.29 -26.72 21.50
N SER A 10 4.32 -26.51 20.68
CA SER A 10 5.22 -25.37 20.88
C SER A 10 4.42 -24.07 20.84
N LYS A 11 4.69 -23.13 21.76
CA LYS A 11 4.04 -21.80 21.81
C LYS A 11 4.03 -21.09 20.43
N ARG A 12 5.06 -21.34 19.63
CA ARG A 12 5.22 -20.85 18.26
C ARG A 12 4.14 -21.39 17.31
N LEU A 13 3.81 -22.67 17.40
CA LEU A 13 2.77 -23.28 16.57
C LEU A 13 1.39 -22.73 16.94
N VAL A 14 1.11 -22.59 18.23
CA VAL A 14 -0.15 -21.98 18.72
C VAL A 14 -0.30 -20.55 18.21
N PHE A 15 0.75 -19.73 18.33
CA PHE A 15 0.71 -18.36 17.84
C PHE A 15 0.57 -18.26 16.31
N THR A 16 1.27 -19.12 15.57
CA THR A 16 1.15 -19.16 14.09
C THR A 16 -0.26 -19.55 13.67
N PHE A 17 -0.86 -20.55 14.34
CA PHE A 17 -2.25 -20.93 14.09
C PHE A 17 -3.22 -19.79 14.43
N ALA A 18 -3.06 -19.14 15.59
CA ALA A 18 -3.88 -17.99 15.99
C ALA A 18 -3.73 -16.82 15.02
N PHE A 19 -2.52 -16.59 14.48
CA PHE A 19 -2.26 -15.58 13.45
C PHE A 19 -3.01 -15.89 12.16
N CYS A 20 -2.86 -17.11 11.62
CA CYS A 20 -3.59 -17.53 10.44
C CYS A 20 -5.11 -17.42 10.64
N LEU A 21 -5.62 -17.86 11.79
CA LEU A 21 -7.03 -17.74 12.13
C LEU A 21 -7.49 -16.27 12.18
N THR A 22 -6.70 -15.39 12.81
CA THR A 22 -6.98 -13.94 12.88
C THR A 22 -7.06 -13.33 11.48
N VAL A 23 -6.13 -13.69 10.60
CA VAL A 23 -6.12 -13.23 9.20
C VAL A 23 -7.38 -13.73 8.47
N VAL A 24 -7.68 -15.02 8.55
CA VAL A 24 -8.86 -15.62 7.89
C VAL A 24 -10.17 -14.98 8.38
N ILE A 25 -10.33 -14.84 9.70
CA ILE A 25 -11.50 -14.18 10.29
C ILE A 25 -11.57 -12.72 9.85
N GLY A 26 -10.46 -11.98 9.88
CA GLY A 26 -10.45 -10.58 9.46
C GLY A 26 -10.83 -10.39 7.99
N PHE A 27 -10.33 -11.25 7.10
CA PHE A 27 -10.74 -11.26 5.69
C PHE A 27 -12.23 -11.56 5.55
N SER A 28 -12.74 -12.59 6.25
CA SER A 28 -14.16 -12.94 6.24
C SER A 28 -15.03 -11.77 6.70
N LEU A 29 -14.66 -11.11 7.81
CA LEU A 29 -15.37 -9.93 8.33
C LEU A 29 -15.41 -8.81 7.30
N VAL A 30 -14.26 -8.39 6.77
CA VAL A 30 -14.20 -7.29 5.80
C VAL A 30 -14.97 -7.62 4.52
N TYR A 31 -14.84 -8.85 4.03
CA TYR A 31 -15.52 -9.32 2.82
C TYR A 31 -17.04 -9.24 2.99
N HIS A 32 -17.57 -9.87 4.05
CA HIS A 32 -19.02 -9.97 4.26
C HIS A 32 -19.64 -8.66 4.76
N LEU A 33 -18.92 -7.83 5.51
CA LEU A 33 -19.48 -6.60 6.05
C LEU A 33 -19.66 -5.52 4.98
N GLY A 34 -18.80 -5.46 3.96
CA GLY A 34 -18.98 -4.45 2.91
C GLY A 34 -18.14 -4.57 1.66
N PHE A 35 -16.95 -5.16 1.70
CA PHE A 35 -16.06 -5.18 0.53
C PHE A 35 -16.67 -5.91 -0.67
N HIS A 36 -17.32 -7.06 -0.44
CA HIS A 36 -18.00 -7.80 -1.50
C HIS A 36 -19.08 -6.95 -2.20
N ALA A 37 -19.95 -6.29 -1.43
CA ALA A 37 -21.04 -5.48 -1.96
C ALA A 37 -20.52 -4.28 -2.79
N MET A 38 -19.43 -3.64 -2.33
CA MET A 38 -18.79 -2.56 -3.09
C MET A 38 -18.23 -3.07 -4.42
N ALA A 39 -17.48 -4.18 -4.38
CA ALA A 39 -16.84 -4.74 -5.56
C ALA A 39 -17.85 -5.20 -6.62
N VAL A 40 -18.90 -5.95 -6.23
CA VAL A 40 -19.96 -6.39 -7.15
C VAL A 40 -20.65 -5.20 -7.82
N ARG A 41 -20.94 -4.14 -7.06
CA ARG A 41 -21.57 -2.93 -7.60
C ARG A 41 -20.67 -2.21 -8.59
N ALA A 42 -19.38 -2.05 -8.26
CA ALA A 42 -18.42 -1.41 -9.14
C ALA A 42 -18.20 -2.24 -10.42
N ASP A 43 -18.10 -3.56 -10.29
CA ASP A 43 -17.88 -4.47 -11.41
C ASP A 43 -19.10 -4.58 -12.34
N ALA A 44 -20.29 -4.09 -11.94
CA ALA A 44 -21.46 -3.98 -12.80
C ALA A 44 -21.36 -2.86 -13.84
N ALA A 45 -20.47 -1.89 -13.64
CA ALA A 45 -20.15 -0.86 -14.62
C ALA A 45 -19.00 -1.31 -15.54
N PRO A 46 -18.87 -0.74 -16.75
CA PRO A 46 -17.72 -0.97 -17.60
C PRO A 46 -16.41 -0.54 -16.91
N GLU A 47 -15.40 -1.41 -16.97
CA GLU A 47 -14.09 -1.23 -16.35
C GLU A 47 -12.99 -1.19 -17.42
N ARG A 48 -12.09 -0.21 -17.31
CA ARG A 48 -11.11 0.19 -18.35
C ARG A 48 -10.26 -0.98 -18.86
N LEU A 49 -9.71 -1.76 -17.94
CA LEU A 49 -8.88 -2.91 -18.29
C LEU A 49 -9.73 -4.05 -18.85
N ARG A 50 -10.78 -4.43 -18.11
CA ARG A 50 -11.62 -5.60 -18.38
C ARG A 50 -12.37 -5.50 -19.70
N ASP A 51 -12.99 -4.34 -19.95
CA ASP A 51 -13.99 -4.18 -21.00
C ASP A 51 -13.49 -3.38 -22.20
N PHE A 52 -12.39 -2.62 -22.07
CA PHE A 52 -11.83 -1.85 -23.19
C PHE A 52 -10.44 -2.36 -23.60
N THR A 53 -9.51 -2.48 -22.65
CA THR A 53 -8.11 -2.83 -22.98
C THR A 53 -7.94 -4.30 -23.38
N PHE A 54 -8.45 -5.20 -22.54
CA PHE A 54 -8.27 -6.63 -22.70
C PHE A 54 -9.02 -7.29 -23.86
N PRO A 55 -10.16 -6.74 -24.32
CA PRO A 55 -10.76 -7.13 -25.58
C PRO A 55 -9.87 -6.76 -26.78
N VAL A 56 -9.30 -5.55 -26.82
CA VAL A 56 -8.36 -5.14 -27.88
C VAL A 56 -7.14 -6.06 -27.92
N TRP A 57 -6.56 -6.41 -26.77
CA TRP A 57 -5.45 -7.36 -26.69
C TRP A 57 -5.81 -8.77 -27.17
N HIS A 58 -7.10 -9.11 -27.19
CA HIS A 58 -7.58 -10.41 -27.64
C HIS A 58 -7.88 -10.40 -29.15
N SER A 59 -8.41 -9.30 -29.67
CA SER A 59 -8.80 -9.16 -31.08
C SER A 59 -7.65 -8.74 -32.00
N GLU A 60 -6.70 -7.96 -31.49
CA GLU A 60 -5.58 -7.42 -32.27
C GLU A 60 -4.27 -8.17 -31.98
N SER A 61 -3.36 -8.17 -32.95
CA SER A 61 -2.03 -8.74 -32.78
C SER A 61 -1.16 -7.91 -31.84
N LEU A 62 -0.16 -8.56 -31.22
CA LEU A 62 0.82 -7.90 -30.34
C LEU A 62 1.49 -6.67 -30.99
N ALA A 63 1.74 -6.74 -32.30
CA ALA A 63 2.36 -5.67 -33.06
C ALA A 63 1.45 -4.44 -33.23
N GLN A 64 0.12 -4.60 -33.13
CA GLN A 64 -0.84 -3.52 -33.30
C GLN A 64 -1.18 -2.83 -31.98
N HIS A 65 -1.34 -3.58 -30.89
CA HIS A 65 -1.73 -2.99 -29.61
C HIS A 65 -0.53 -2.69 -28.69
N GLY A 66 0.64 -3.29 -28.92
CA GLY A 66 1.89 -2.93 -28.22
C GLY A 66 1.86 -3.02 -26.69
N PHE A 67 0.93 -3.79 -26.13
CA PHE A 67 0.59 -3.79 -24.69
C PHE A 67 0.17 -2.43 -24.11
N LEU A 68 -0.40 -1.55 -24.94
CA LEU A 68 -0.98 -0.28 -24.51
C LEU A 68 -2.34 -0.48 -23.82
N THR A 69 -2.76 0.54 -23.07
CA THR A 69 -4.08 0.54 -22.39
C THR A 69 -4.97 1.64 -22.93
N PHE A 70 -6.29 1.46 -22.78
CA PHE A 70 -7.32 2.29 -23.39
C PHE A 70 -8.35 2.71 -22.32
N LEU A 71 -8.62 4.01 -22.21
CA LEU A 71 -9.53 4.53 -21.17
C LEU A 71 -11.00 4.40 -21.53
N THR A 72 -11.31 4.38 -22.83
CA THR A 72 -12.67 4.25 -23.37
C THR A 72 -12.72 3.17 -24.45
N ALA A 73 -13.93 2.72 -24.79
CA ALA A 73 -14.15 1.68 -25.80
C ALA A 73 -13.68 2.07 -27.21
N ASP A 74 -13.70 3.36 -27.54
CA ASP A 74 -13.34 3.91 -28.86
C ASP A 74 -11.90 4.42 -28.96
N ALA A 75 -11.15 4.46 -27.86
CA ALA A 75 -9.79 5.00 -27.81
C ALA A 75 -8.82 4.28 -28.77
N TYR A 76 -8.93 2.95 -28.92
CA TYR A 76 -8.11 2.21 -29.88
C TYR A 76 -8.34 2.69 -31.33
N ALA A 77 -9.60 2.82 -31.74
CA ALA A 77 -9.95 3.28 -33.09
C ALA A 77 -9.50 4.72 -33.35
N LYS A 78 -9.54 5.58 -32.32
CA LYS A 78 -9.05 6.96 -32.35
C LYS A 78 -7.53 7.10 -32.28
N HIS A 79 -6.80 5.99 -32.12
CA HIS A 79 -5.37 6.02 -31.86
C HIS A 79 -5.01 6.86 -30.62
N GLU A 80 -5.79 6.69 -29.55
CA GLU A 80 -5.60 7.29 -28.23
C GLU A 80 -5.20 6.19 -27.25
N ALA A 81 -4.02 6.31 -26.62
CA ALA A 81 -3.52 5.32 -25.67
C ALA A 81 -3.17 5.95 -24.32
N TYR A 82 -3.45 5.20 -23.26
CA TYR A 82 -3.01 5.48 -21.91
C TYR A 82 -1.74 4.70 -21.61
N ALA A 83 -0.61 5.41 -21.54
CA ALA A 83 0.73 4.82 -21.42
C ALA A 83 1.33 5.00 -20.02
N ASN A 84 0.53 4.80 -18.96
CA ASN A 84 0.98 4.98 -17.56
C ASN A 84 1.30 3.68 -16.82
N HIS A 85 0.93 2.53 -17.38
CA HIS A 85 1.14 1.22 -16.75
C HIS A 85 2.35 0.52 -17.37
N SER A 86 3.12 -0.17 -16.54
CA SER A 86 4.18 -1.05 -17.04
C SER A 86 3.57 -2.32 -17.64
N THR A 87 4.20 -2.83 -18.71
CA THR A 87 3.75 -4.07 -19.38
C THR A 87 3.65 -5.25 -18.40
N VAL A 88 4.59 -5.37 -17.46
CA VAL A 88 4.61 -6.47 -16.46
C VAL A 88 3.43 -6.37 -15.50
N TYR A 89 3.07 -5.16 -15.05
CA TYR A 89 1.86 -4.97 -14.23
C TYR A 89 0.61 -5.36 -15.01
N LEU A 90 0.53 -4.98 -16.29
CA LEU A 90 -0.61 -5.33 -17.14
C LEU A 90 -0.74 -6.83 -17.40
N TRP A 91 0.38 -7.57 -17.53
CA TRP A 91 0.34 -9.03 -17.58
C TRP A 91 -0.19 -9.64 -16.29
N PHE A 92 0.22 -9.12 -15.14
CA PHE A 92 -0.35 -9.53 -13.86
C PHE A 92 -1.87 -9.30 -13.84
N MET A 93 -2.34 -8.11 -14.23
CA MET A 93 -3.76 -7.79 -14.30
C MET A 93 -4.50 -8.68 -15.33
N ARG A 94 -3.88 -9.02 -16.45
CA ARG A 94 -4.44 -9.95 -17.44
C ARG A 94 -4.58 -11.36 -16.86
N GLY A 95 -3.63 -11.81 -16.06
CA GLY A 95 -3.74 -13.08 -15.33
C GLY A 95 -4.92 -13.07 -14.35
N LEU A 96 -5.13 -11.96 -13.63
CA LEU A 96 -6.32 -11.80 -12.78
C LEU A 96 -7.62 -11.83 -13.58
N PHE A 97 -7.63 -11.24 -14.78
CA PHE A 97 -8.78 -11.28 -15.67
C PHE A 97 -9.09 -12.70 -16.15
N GLN A 98 -8.08 -13.46 -16.54
CA GLN A 98 -8.24 -14.87 -16.92
C GLN A 98 -8.75 -15.71 -15.75
N LEU A 99 -8.27 -15.45 -14.53
CA LEU A 99 -8.80 -16.08 -13.32
C LEU A 99 -10.28 -15.76 -13.11
N GLN A 100 -10.69 -14.49 -13.31
CA GLN A 100 -12.09 -14.09 -13.25
C GLN A 100 -12.94 -14.79 -14.32
N GLN A 101 -12.42 -14.99 -15.55
CA GLN A 101 -13.13 -15.73 -16.60
C GLN A 101 -13.35 -17.19 -16.21
N TRP A 102 -12.39 -17.82 -15.51
CA TRP A 102 -12.50 -19.19 -15.04
C TRP A 102 -13.38 -19.33 -13.78
N ALA A 103 -13.28 -18.36 -12.87
CA ALA A 103 -14.03 -18.30 -11.62
C ALA A 103 -14.70 -16.91 -11.47
N PRO A 104 -15.91 -16.70 -12.02
CA PRO A 104 -16.57 -15.39 -12.05
C PRO A 104 -16.82 -14.75 -10.68
N ALA A 105 -16.91 -15.56 -9.62
CA ALA A 105 -17.03 -15.08 -8.24
C ALA A 105 -15.76 -14.38 -7.73
N LEU A 106 -14.60 -14.61 -8.36
CA LEU A 106 -13.32 -14.03 -8.02
C LEU A 106 -12.96 -12.92 -9.02
N THR A 107 -13.58 -11.75 -8.86
CA THR A 107 -13.31 -10.63 -9.77
C THR A 107 -11.86 -10.15 -9.64
N MET A 108 -11.34 -9.51 -10.68
CA MET A 108 -9.99 -8.93 -10.68
C MET A 108 -9.77 -8.03 -9.47
N ARG A 109 -10.79 -7.25 -9.11
CA ARG A 109 -10.84 -6.34 -7.97
C ARG A 109 -10.68 -7.07 -6.65
N MET A 110 -11.50 -8.10 -6.41
CA MET A 110 -11.47 -8.88 -5.18
C MET A 110 -10.14 -9.62 -5.02
N THR A 111 -9.68 -10.26 -6.10
CA THR A 111 -8.43 -11.02 -6.10
C THR A 111 -7.24 -10.09 -5.90
N GLY A 112 -7.17 -8.98 -6.65
CA GLY A 112 -6.09 -8.00 -6.54
C GLY A 112 -5.99 -7.41 -5.14
N ALA A 113 -7.11 -7.00 -4.54
CA ALA A 113 -7.15 -6.51 -3.16
C ALA A 113 -6.68 -7.55 -2.13
N THR A 114 -7.13 -8.80 -2.30
CA THR A 114 -6.74 -9.90 -1.43
C THR A 114 -5.24 -10.17 -1.49
N LEU A 115 -4.68 -10.25 -2.71
CA LEU A 115 -3.24 -10.44 -2.91
C LEU A 115 -2.41 -9.28 -2.36
N ALA A 116 -2.84 -8.03 -2.59
CA ALA A 116 -2.15 -6.85 -2.07
C ALA A 116 -2.14 -6.80 -0.54
N MET A 117 -3.27 -7.12 0.11
CA MET A 117 -3.36 -7.17 1.57
C MET A 117 -2.53 -8.33 2.14
N LEU A 118 -2.59 -9.53 1.55
CA LEU A 118 -1.76 -10.67 1.96
C LEU A 118 -0.27 -10.36 1.82
N ALA A 119 0.14 -9.71 0.72
CA ALA A 119 1.52 -9.26 0.54
C ALA A 119 1.93 -8.25 1.63
N SER A 120 1.05 -7.29 1.94
CA SER A 120 1.26 -6.30 3.00
C SER A 120 1.42 -6.94 4.37
N LEU A 121 0.50 -7.81 4.78
CA LEU A 121 0.58 -8.56 6.03
C LEU A 121 1.82 -9.46 6.07
N GLY A 122 2.16 -10.10 4.95
CA GLY A 122 3.33 -10.96 4.82
C GLY A 122 4.65 -10.22 4.99
N VAL A 123 4.76 -8.99 4.46
CA VAL A 123 5.96 -8.16 4.62
C VAL A 123 6.04 -7.54 6.01
N ILE A 124 4.91 -7.13 6.61
CA ILE A 124 4.87 -6.71 8.02
C ILE A 124 5.33 -7.87 8.91
N TRP A 125 4.76 -9.06 8.71
CA TRP A 125 5.17 -10.29 9.38
C TRP A 125 6.66 -10.58 9.20
N PHE A 126 7.19 -10.48 7.98
CA PHE A 126 8.61 -10.66 7.69
C PHE A 126 9.49 -9.72 8.51
N SER A 127 9.04 -8.48 8.71
CA SER A 127 9.74 -7.43 9.45
C SER A 127 9.75 -7.70 10.95
N VAL A 128 8.66 -8.26 11.49
CA VAL A 128 8.51 -8.48 12.93
C VAL A 128 8.80 -9.93 13.38
N ARG A 129 8.89 -10.90 12.47
CA ARG A 129 8.98 -12.33 12.85
C ARG A 129 10.14 -12.65 13.79
N ARG A 130 11.31 -12.00 13.64
CA ARG A 130 12.47 -12.24 14.52
C ARG A 130 12.18 -11.84 15.97
N PRO A 131 11.75 -10.59 16.26
CA PRO A 131 11.35 -10.23 17.62
C PRO A 131 10.15 -11.04 18.12
N LEU A 132 9.23 -11.47 17.23
CA LEU A 132 8.11 -12.34 17.62
C LEU A 132 8.56 -13.74 18.08
N LEU A 133 9.65 -14.29 17.53
CA LEU A 133 10.18 -15.59 17.97
C LEU A 133 10.73 -15.57 19.40
N ALA A 134 11.11 -14.39 19.90
CA ALA A 134 11.57 -14.19 21.27
C ALA A 134 10.42 -13.96 22.26
N ILE A 135 9.16 -13.89 21.80
CA ILE A 135 8.01 -13.65 22.68
C ILE A 135 7.73 -14.88 23.53
N SER A 136 7.97 -14.73 24.84
CA SER A 136 7.56 -15.69 25.85
C SER A 136 6.18 -15.37 26.47
N ASP A 137 5.74 -14.10 26.36
CA ASP A 137 4.53 -13.53 26.96
C ASP A 137 3.33 -13.52 25.99
N TRP A 138 2.27 -14.25 26.35
CA TRP A 138 1.04 -14.35 25.56
C TRP A 138 0.31 -13.00 25.42
N ARG A 139 0.47 -12.07 26.38
CA ARG A 139 -0.17 -10.74 26.36
C ARG A 139 0.32 -9.93 25.17
N ARG A 140 1.63 -9.95 24.92
CA ARG A 140 2.26 -9.33 23.74
C ARG A 140 1.81 -10.01 22.46
N GLY A 141 1.69 -11.35 22.47
CA GLY A 141 1.12 -12.11 21.36
C GLY A 141 -0.27 -11.61 20.97
N LEU A 142 -1.16 -11.43 21.96
CA LEU A 142 -2.52 -10.95 21.73
C LEU A 142 -2.54 -9.52 21.15
N LEU A 143 -1.70 -8.61 21.68
CA LEU A 143 -1.57 -7.25 21.13
C LEU A 143 -1.11 -7.25 19.68
N VAL A 144 -0.15 -8.12 19.33
CA VAL A 144 0.33 -8.26 17.95
C VAL A 144 -0.79 -8.75 17.04
N LEU A 145 -1.54 -9.79 17.44
CA LEU A 145 -2.68 -10.29 16.67
C LEU A 145 -3.72 -9.17 16.44
N ALA A 146 -4.08 -8.42 17.49
CA ALA A 146 -4.99 -7.29 17.38
C ALA A 146 -4.44 -6.17 16.48
N ALA A 147 -3.13 -5.88 16.54
CA ALA A 147 -2.51 -4.88 15.68
C ALA A 147 -2.52 -5.30 14.19
N PHE A 148 -2.26 -6.59 13.89
CA PHE A 148 -2.42 -7.13 12.54
C PHE A 148 -3.87 -7.04 12.06
N LEU A 149 -4.85 -7.35 12.93
CA LEU A 149 -6.27 -7.20 12.59
C LEU A 149 -6.65 -5.72 12.37
N TYR A 150 -6.06 -4.79 13.13
CA TYR A 150 -6.22 -3.35 12.91
C TYR A 150 -5.70 -2.92 11.53
N PHE A 151 -4.51 -3.39 11.12
CA PHE A 151 -3.99 -3.15 9.78
C PHE A 151 -4.88 -3.80 8.70
N LEU A 152 -5.25 -5.06 8.88
CA LEU A 152 -6.11 -5.79 7.94
C LEU A 152 -7.47 -5.11 7.77
N THR A 153 -8.00 -4.45 8.79
CA THR A 153 -9.30 -3.77 8.71
C THR A 153 -9.19 -2.33 8.21
N LEU A 154 -8.05 -1.86 7.69
CA LEU A 154 -7.90 -0.48 7.24
C LEU A 154 -8.98 -0.08 6.22
N PRO A 155 -9.89 0.86 6.56
CA PRO A 155 -11.07 1.12 5.75
C PRO A 155 -10.70 1.76 4.41
N GLY A 156 -9.72 2.67 4.40
CA GLY A 156 -9.24 3.33 3.17
C GLY A 156 -8.79 2.32 2.11
N PHE A 157 -8.08 1.26 2.52
CA PHE A 157 -7.63 0.20 1.61
C PHE A 157 -8.80 -0.50 0.91
N TRP A 158 -9.74 -1.03 1.70
CA TRP A 158 -10.86 -1.83 1.17
C TRP A 158 -11.88 -1.01 0.42
N ILE A 159 -12.20 0.18 0.93
CA ILE A 159 -13.16 1.06 0.29
C ILE A 159 -12.57 1.58 -1.03
N SER A 160 -11.29 1.94 -1.04
CA SER A 160 -10.67 2.43 -2.26
C SER A 160 -10.62 1.34 -3.35
N LEU A 161 -10.21 0.13 -3.00
CA LEU A 161 -10.18 -0.98 -3.95
C LEU A 161 -11.57 -1.52 -4.29
N GLY A 162 -12.56 -1.34 -3.40
CA GLY A 162 -13.93 -1.76 -3.64
C GLY A 162 -14.69 -0.84 -4.58
N LYS A 163 -14.35 0.47 -4.61
CA LYS A 163 -15.11 1.50 -5.35
C LYS A 163 -14.38 2.12 -6.55
N PHE A 164 -13.04 2.15 -6.60
CA PHE A 164 -12.30 2.88 -7.66
C PHE A 164 -11.60 1.97 -8.65
N ASN A 165 -10.91 2.52 -9.64
CA ASN A 165 -10.41 1.73 -10.76
C ASN A 165 -9.58 0.52 -10.33
N VAL A 166 -9.80 -0.59 -11.04
CA VAL A 166 -9.11 -1.87 -10.80
C VAL A 166 -7.61 -1.80 -11.11
N ASP A 167 -7.18 -0.82 -11.92
CA ASP A 167 -5.81 -0.61 -12.37
C ASP A 167 -4.93 0.18 -11.38
N ASN A 168 -5.34 0.25 -10.11
CA ASN A 168 -4.57 0.90 -9.05
C ASN A 168 -3.36 0.06 -8.61
N GLY A 169 -2.20 0.27 -9.24
CA GLY A 169 -0.95 -0.41 -8.88
C GLY A 169 -0.35 -0.01 -7.53
N PHE A 170 -0.77 1.10 -6.89
CA PHE A 170 -0.13 1.62 -5.66
C PHE A 170 -0.28 0.71 -4.45
N VAL A 171 -1.32 -0.13 -4.42
CA VAL A 171 -1.53 -1.10 -3.32
C VAL A 171 -0.47 -2.20 -3.31
N PHE A 172 0.18 -2.46 -4.44
CA PHE A 172 1.33 -3.37 -4.55
C PHE A 172 2.67 -2.66 -4.32
N VAL A 173 2.71 -1.32 -4.42
CA VAL A 173 3.92 -0.54 -4.12
C VAL A 173 4.28 -0.63 -2.65
N PHE A 174 3.31 -0.49 -1.74
CA PHE A 174 3.56 -0.54 -0.30
C PHE A 174 4.33 -1.80 0.15
N PRO A 175 3.87 -3.04 -0.11
CA PRO A 175 4.59 -4.24 0.34
C PRO A 175 5.98 -4.36 -0.28
N LEU A 176 6.14 -4.02 -1.56
CA LEU A 176 7.44 -4.06 -2.22
C LEU A 176 8.40 -3.00 -1.68
N LEU A 177 7.92 -1.78 -1.45
CA LEU A 177 8.68 -0.69 -0.86
C LEU A 177 9.12 -1.05 0.56
N MET A 178 8.21 -1.64 1.35
CA MET A 178 8.51 -2.07 2.71
C MET A 178 9.54 -3.20 2.77
N LEU A 179 9.38 -4.23 1.93
CA LEU A 179 10.33 -5.32 1.87
C LEU A 179 11.71 -4.83 1.42
N THR A 180 11.74 -3.97 0.40
CA THR A 180 12.98 -3.38 -0.11
C THR A 180 13.66 -2.52 0.96
N SER A 181 12.90 -1.69 1.69
CA SER A 181 13.43 -0.82 2.75
C SER A 181 14.02 -1.61 3.91
N VAL A 182 13.33 -2.68 4.35
CA VAL A 182 13.81 -3.56 5.42
C VAL A 182 15.08 -4.30 4.99
N LEU A 183 15.12 -4.82 3.76
CA LEU A 183 16.30 -5.51 3.23
C LEU A 183 17.47 -4.56 2.97
N LEU A 184 17.19 -3.32 2.55
CA LEU A 184 18.19 -2.27 2.36
C LEU A 184 18.89 -1.96 3.69
N GLU A 185 18.13 -1.74 4.76
CA GLU A 185 18.72 -1.44 6.06
C GLU A 185 19.40 -2.64 6.72
N ARG A 186 18.86 -3.85 6.53
CA ARG A 186 19.46 -5.05 7.11
C ARG A 186 20.80 -5.42 6.47
N ASP A 187 20.87 -5.35 5.15
CA ASP A 187 21.98 -5.94 4.40
C ASP A 187 22.72 -4.93 3.48
N SER A 188 22.47 -3.62 3.60
CA SER A 188 23.05 -2.54 2.76
C SER A 188 23.05 -2.86 1.26
N ALA A 189 21.88 -3.25 0.73
CA ALA A 189 21.68 -3.62 -0.68
C ALA A 189 22.55 -4.80 -1.21
N LYS A 190 23.14 -5.62 -0.31
CA LYS A 190 24.00 -6.76 -0.72
C LYS A 190 23.21 -8.02 -1.12
N GLY A 191 22.04 -8.24 -0.53
CA GLY A 191 21.32 -9.50 -0.65
C GLY A 191 20.61 -9.67 -2.00
N LYS A 192 20.58 -10.92 -2.52
CA LYS A 192 19.76 -11.26 -3.70
C LYS A 192 18.29 -10.88 -3.52
N ALA A 193 17.76 -11.06 -2.31
CA ALA A 193 16.38 -10.69 -1.97
C ALA A 193 16.10 -9.19 -2.15
N PHE A 194 17.08 -8.31 -1.83
CA PHE A 194 16.94 -6.87 -2.04
C PHE A 194 16.80 -6.57 -3.53
N TRP A 195 17.65 -7.14 -4.38
CA TRP A 195 17.59 -6.94 -5.83
C TRP A 195 16.30 -7.48 -6.45
N ILE A 196 15.86 -8.66 -6.05
CA ILE A 196 14.58 -9.22 -6.51
C ILE A 196 13.42 -8.28 -6.15
N SER A 197 13.36 -7.82 -4.90
CA SER A 197 12.29 -6.94 -4.41
C SER A 197 12.32 -5.56 -5.09
N SER A 198 13.49 -4.93 -5.19
CA SER A 198 13.65 -3.61 -5.80
C SER A 198 13.44 -3.62 -7.31
N LEU A 199 13.90 -4.65 -8.03
CA LEU A 199 13.59 -4.82 -9.45
C LEU A 199 12.10 -5.11 -9.66
N SER A 200 11.46 -5.87 -8.77
CA SER A 200 10.00 -6.06 -8.82
C SER A 200 9.27 -4.73 -8.64
N LEU A 201 9.76 -3.84 -7.76
CA LEU A 201 9.22 -2.48 -7.63
C LEU A 201 9.40 -1.66 -8.92
N CYS A 202 10.57 -1.73 -9.57
CA CYS A 202 10.79 -1.10 -10.88
C CYS A 202 9.79 -1.60 -11.94
N LEU A 203 9.49 -2.91 -11.93
CA LEU A 203 8.61 -3.52 -12.92
C LEU A 203 7.13 -3.27 -12.63
N VAL A 204 6.71 -3.18 -11.37
CA VAL A 204 5.30 -2.95 -11.00
C VAL A 204 4.93 -1.48 -11.07
N MET A 205 5.79 -0.59 -10.57
CA MET A 205 5.54 0.84 -10.56
C MET A 205 6.86 1.61 -10.75
N PRO A 206 7.30 1.75 -12.01
CA PRO A 206 8.59 2.37 -12.34
C PRO A 206 8.76 3.76 -11.71
N MET A 207 7.69 4.56 -11.72
CA MET A 207 7.71 5.90 -11.13
C MET A 207 7.98 5.88 -9.62
N ALA A 208 7.33 4.99 -8.88
CA ALA A 208 7.56 4.85 -7.44
C ALA A 208 8.99 4.37 -7.16
N SER A 209 9.52 3.47 -7.98
CA SER A 209 10.90 2.99 -7.86
C SER A 209 11.93 4.09 -8.16
N ALA A 210 11.68 4.93 -9.16
CA ALA A 210 12.53 6.09 -9.46
C ALA A 210 12.58 7.07 -8.27
N LEU A 211 11.43 7.40 -7.69
CA LEU A 211 11.37 8.25 -6.50
C LEU A 211 12.08 7.61 -5.30
N PHE A 212 11.83 6.33 -5.03
CA PHE A 212 12.54 5.60 -3.97
C PHE A 212 14.05 5.63 -4.19
N SER A 213 14.51 5.47 -5.44
CA SER A 213 15.93 5.51 -5.80
C SER A 213 16.55 6.88 -5.57
N VAL A 214 15.84 7.97 -5.93
CA VAL A 214 16.27 9.35 -5.64
C VAL A 214 16.40 9.58 -4.13
N PHE A 215 15.41 9.13 -3.35
CA PHE A 215 15.47 9.23 -1.89
C PHE A 215 16.65 8.44 -1.31
N MET A 216 16.85 7.21 -1.79
CA MET A 216 17.96 6.35 -1.37
C MET A 216 19.32 6.97 -1.71
N LEU A 217 19.45 7.62 -2.87
CA LEU A 217 20.66 8.35 -3.26
C LEU A 217 20.93 9.51 -2.28
N GLY A 218 19.90 10.32 -1.99
CA GLY A 218 19.99 11.41 -1.02
C GLY A 218 20.43 10.91 0.37
N MET A 219 19.79 9.86 0.88
CA MET A 219 20.18 9.24 2.14
C MET A 219 21.61 8.67 2.10
N ALA A 220 22.01 8.05 1.00
CA ALA A 220 23.35 7.50 0.85
C ALA A 220 24.43 8.59 0.94
N LEU A 221 24.18 9.75 0.31
CA LEU A 221 25.11 10.88 0.28
C LEU A 221 25.11 11.65 1.62
N LEU A 222 23.94 11.95 2.17
CA LEU A 222 23.79 12.85 3.32
C LEU A 222 23.92 12.15 4.68
N VAL A 223 23.43 10.91 4.79
CA VAL A 223 23.34 10.18 6.07
C VAL A 223 24.37 9.06 6.14
N HIS A 224 24.55 8.31 5.05
CA HIS A 224 25.44 7.14 5.02
C HIS A 224 26.83 7.45 4.44
N ARG A 225 27.28 8.71 4.52
CA ARG A 225 28.64 9.17 4.19
C ARG A 225 29.16 8.68 2.83
N GLY A 226 28.28 8.64 1.84
CA GLY A 226 28.63 8.22 0.49
C GLY A 226 28.84 6.71 0.32
N GLU A 227 28.08 5.87 1.04
CA GLU A 227 28.19 4.41 0.89
C GLU A 227 28.01 3.96 -0.58
N LYS A 228 29.13 3.59 -1.23
CA LYS A 228 29.19 3.26 -2.67
C LYS A 228 28.13 2.26 -3.12
N ARG A 229 27.78 1.28 -2.28
CA ARG A 229 26.80 0.25 -2.62
C ARG A 229 25.38 0.82 -2.74
N ARG A 230 24.95 1.65 -1.78
CA ARG A 230 23.65 2.32 -1.83
C ARG A 230 23.57 3.28 -3.01
N ILE A 231 24.65 4.00 -3.29
CA ILE A 231 24.76 4.87 -4.48
C ILE A 231 24.60 4.03 -5.77
N MET A 232 25.39 2.98 -5.95
CA MET A 232 25.29 2.12 -7.14
C MET A 232 23.90 1.50 -7.28
N ALA A 233 23.31 1.01 -6.19
CA ALA A 233 21.94 0.50 -6.19
C ALA A 233 20.94 1.58 -6.64
N SER A 234 21.06 2.81 -6.16
CA SER A 234 20.15 3.90 -6.54
C SER A 234 20.27 4.26 -8.01
N LEU A 235 21.50 4.33 -8.54
CA LEU A 235 21.73 4.64 -9.94
C LEU A 235 21.21 3.53 -10.86
N ILE A 236 21.45 2.26 -10.52
CA ILE A 236 20.96 1.12 -11.29
C ILE A 236 19.43 1.09 -11.28
N LEU A 237 18.80 1.18 -10.10
CA LEU A 237 17.35 1.13 -9.98
C LEU A 237 16.67 2.32 -10.67
N MET A 238 17.26 3.52 -10.57
CA MET A 238 16.78 4.70 -11.27
C MET A 238 16.87 4.52 -12.80
N ALA A 239 18.00 4.03 -13.32
CA ALA A 239 18.17 3.78 -14.75
C ALA A 239 17.17 2.74 -15.27
N VAL A 240 17.01 1.61 -14.57
CA VAL A 240 16.02 0.58 -14.92
C VAL A 240 14.61 1.15 -14.88
N SER A 241 14.27 1.93 -13.84
CA SER A 241 12.94 2.56 -13.70
C SER A 241 12.63 3.51 -14.85
N ILE A 242 13.59 4.32 -15.28
CA ILE A 242 13.43 5.23 -16.42
C ILE A 242 13.18 4.43 -17.70
N VAL A 243 13.96 3.38 -17.96
CA VAL A 243 13.79 2.53 -19.14
C VAL A 243 12.40 1.88 -19.16
N VAL A 244 11.98 1.29 -18.05
CA VAL A 244 10.67 0.62 -17.95
C VAL A 244 9.52 1.64 -18.04
N TYR A 245 9.67 2.82 -17.46
CA TYR A 245 8.67 3.89 -17.54
C TYR A 245 8.49 4.42 -18.98
N LEU A 246 9.59 4.60 -19.71
CA LEU A 246 9.56 5.12 -21.08
C LEU A 246 9.07 4.09 -22.10
N GLN A 247 9.18 2.80 -21.82
CA GLN A 247 8.77 1.73 -22.73
C GLN A 247 7.35 1.90 -23.31
N PRO A 248 6.27 2.01 -22.51
CA PRO A 248 4.91 2.18 -23.06
C PRO A 248 4.74 3.49 -23.85
N VAL A 249 5.44 4.56 -23.45
CA VAL A 249 5.39 5.86 -24.15
C VAL A 249 6.06 5.78 -25.54
N LEU A 250 7.21 5.11 -25.63
CA LEU A 250 7.93 4.91 -26.89
C LEU A 250 7.15 3.99 -27.82
N VAL A 251 6.52 2.92 -27.28
CA VAL A 251 5.67 2.03 -28.06
C VAL A 251 4.44 2.74 -28.60
N ALA A 252 3.76 3.56 -27.77
CA ALA A 252 2.63 4.37 -28.21
C ALA A 252 2.99 5.25 -29.41
N LYS A 253 4.12 5.97 -29.31
CA LYS A 253 4.60 6.83 -30.41
C LYS A 253 4.98 6.05 -31.66
N ALA A 254 5.65 4.90 -31.51
CA ALA A 254 6.06 4.07 -32.63
C ALA A 254 4.87 3.49 -33.39
N LEU A 255 3.76 3.24 -32.70
CA LEU A 255 2.51 2.73 -33.27
C LEU A 255 1.54 3.84 -33.70
N GLY A 256 1.93 5.11 -33.61
CA GLY A 256 1.10 6.24 -34.03
C GLY A 256 -0.02 6.63 -33.06
N PHE A 257 0.03 6.18 -31.81
CA PHE A 257 -0.93 6.57 -30.78
C PHE A 257 -0.57 7.92 -30.15
N SER A 258 -1.58 8.74 -29.93
CA SER A 258 -1.53 9.91 -29.05
C SER A 258 -1.67 9.47 -27.58
N SER A 259 -1.19 10.31 -26.66
CA SER A 259 -1.15 10.00 -25.23
C SER A 259 -2.29 10.69 -24.47
N GLU A 260 -3.14 9.92 -23.80
CA GLU A 260 -4.18 10.43 -22.89
C GLU A 260 -3.66 10.75 -21.47
N ASN A 261 -2.35 10.63 -21.25
CA ASN A 261 -1.76 10.91 -19.94
C ASN A 261 -1.79 12.40 -19.61
N SER A 262 -2.16 12.73 -18.37
CA SER A 262 -1.90 14.06 -17.80
C SER A 262 -0.41 14.38 -17.83
N THR A 263 -0.07 15.59 -18.25
CA THR A 263 1.31 16.04 -18.39
C THR A 263 2.00 16.14 -17.03
N TRP A 264 3.34 16.07 -17.02
CA TRP A 264 4.12 16.32 -15.81
C TRP A 264 3.84 17.71 -15.25
N LEU A 265 3.71 18.72 -16.14
CA LEU A 265 3.47 20.11 -15.79
C LEU A 265 2.12 20.29 -15.06
N PHE A 266 1.08 19.59 -15.51
CA PHE A 266 -0.21 19.53 -14.83
C PHE A 266 -0.11 18.82 -13.48
N ARG A 267 0.57 17.67 -13.41
CA ARG A 267 0.71 16.91 -12.15
C ARG A 267 1.51 17.66 -11.09
N SER A 268 2.42 18.54 -11.50
CA SER A 268 3.19 19.41 -10.61
C SER A 268 2.51 20.73 -10.28
N GLY A 269 1.42 21.08 -10.99
CA GLY A 269 0.74 22.38 -10.90
C GLY A 269 1.58 23.55 -11.42
N LEU A 270 2.63 23.26 -12.20
CA LEU A 270 3.54 24.26 -12.78
C LEU A 270 3.00 24.84 -14.09
N ASP A 271 1.87 24.33 -14.59
CA ASP A 271 1.11 24.92 -15.70
C ASP A 271 0.19 26.06 -15.24
N GLY A 272 0.21 26.38 -13.94
CA GLY A 272 -0.64 27.39 -13.32
C GLY A 272 -2.03 26.87 -12.95
N ASP A 273 -2.36 25.60 -13.24
CA ASP A 273 -3.62 25.00 -12.87
C ASP A 273 -3.61 24.46 -11.44
N MET A 274 -3.87 25.33 -10.46
CA MET A 274 -3.95 24.95 -9.04
C MET A 274 -5.38 24.58 -8.60
N ARG A 275 -6.30 24.28 -9.54
CA ARG A 275 -7.73 24.02 -9.23
C ARG A 275 -7.97 22.90 -8.21
N PHE A 276 -6.98 22.02 -8.03
CA PHE A 276 -7.09 20.82 -7.20
C PHE A 276 -6.38 20.95 -5.84
N TYR A 277 -5.65 22.04 -5.56
CA TYR A 277 -5.01 22.25 -4.26
C TYR A 277 -4.67 23.74 -4.02
N GLY A 278 -4.93 24.26 -2.82
CA GLY A 278 -4.54 25.62 -2.46
C GLY A 278 -3.04 25.77 -2.19
N ASN A 279 -2.46 24.76 -1.54
CA ASN A 279 -1.03 24.64 -1.28
C ASN A 279 -0.65 23.17 -1.01
N PHE A 280 0.64 22.90 -0.83
CA PHE A 280 1.17 21.56 -0.55
C PHE A 280 0.52 20.89 0.67
N ILE A 281 0.24 21.64 1.74
CA ILE A 281 -0.42 21.11 2.94
C ILE A 281 -1.86 20.73 2.62
N ASP A 282 -2.59 21.60 1.91
CA ASP A 282 -3.98 21.35 1.51
C ASP A 282 -4.12 20.08 0.67
N SER A 283 -3.12 19.76 -0.18
CA SER A 283 -3.13 18.52 -0.96
C SER A 283 -3.13 17.24 -0.10
N VAL A 284 -2.76 17.34 1.19
CA VAL A 284 -2.78 16.24 2.17
C VAL A 284 -3.99 16.32 3.10
N VAL A 285 -4.29 17.51 3.64
CA VAL A 285 -5.30 17.67 4.71
C VAL A 285 -6.70 18.01 4.18
N ALA A 286 -6.78 18.57 2.97
CA ALA A 286 -8.02 18.96 2.30
C ALA A 286 -7.95 18.67 0.79
N PRO A 287 -7.68 17.43 0.38
CA PRO A 287 -7.56 17.08 -1.04
C PRO A 287 -8.90 17.28 -1.78
N GLN A 288 -8.83 17.44 -3.11
CA GLN A 288 -10.00 17.59 -3.98
C GLN A 288 -11.04 16.49 -3.73
N PHE A 289 -10.57 15.24 -3.63
CA PHE A 289 -11.38 14.13 -3.16
C PHE A 289 -11.36 14.09 -1.64
N ASN A 290 -12.24 14.91 -1.06
CA ASN A 290 -12.30 15.23 0.34
C ASN A 290 -12.29 13.97 1.21
N ARG A 291 -11.39 13.92 2.21
CA ARG A 291 -11.29 12.78 3.11
C ARG A 291 -11.57 13.17 4.54
N PRO A 292 -12.17 12.27 5.33
CA PRO A 292 -12.33 12.53 6.74
C PRO A 292 -10.94 12.55 7.37
N PHE A 293 -10.59 13.69 7.93
CA PHE A 293 -9.31 13.94 8.59
C PHE A 293 -8.94 12.88 9.63
N TYR A 294 -9.93 12.24 10.26
CA TYR A 294 -9.68 11.17 11.23
C TYR A 294 -8.96 9.94 10.66
N LEU A 295 -9.02 9.69 9.34
CA LEU A 295 -8.34 8.55 8.72
C LEU A 295 -6.80 8.65 8.81
N ILE A 296 -6.26 9.86 8.95
CA ILE A 296 -4.83 10.09 9.24
C ILE A 296 -4.58 10.47 10.69
N ALA A 297 -5.45 11.30 11.27
CA ALA A 297 -5.25 11.80 12.62
C ALA A 297 -5.21 10.66 13.64
N ILE A 298 -6.05 9.62 13.47
CA ILE A 298 -6.09 8.48 14.38
C ILE A 298 -4.78 7.66 14.32
N PRO A 299 -4.28 7.18 13.16
CA PRO A 299 -2.98 6.52 13.08
C PRO A 299 -1.82 7.36 13.62
N VAL A 300 -1.77 8.65 13.30
CA VAL A 300 -0.73 9.56 13.80
C VAL A 300 -0.81 9.69 15.33
N LEU A 301 -2.00 9.93 15.87
CA LEU A 301 -2.21 10.02 17.31
C LEU A 301 -1.82 8.72 18.02
N LEU A 302 -2.17 7.56 17.46
CA LEU A 302 -1.78 6.26 18.01
C LEU A 302 -0.26 6.13 18.09
N LEU A 303 0.48 6.51 17.04
CA LEU A 303 1.95 6.50 17.05
C LEU A 303 2.53 7.49 18.06
N CYS A 304 1.96 8.71 18.16
CA CYS A 304 2.36 9.70 19.15
C CYS A 304 2.16 9.18 20.58
N VAL A 305 1.02 8.55 20.86
CA VAL A 305 0.71 7.96 22.18
C VAL A 305 1.63 6.76 22.46
N GLN A 306 1.90 5.89 21.48
CA GLN A 306 2.89 4.82 21.61
C GLN A 306 4.28 5.37 21.94
N PHE A 307 4.70 6.43 21.25
CA PHE A 307 6.00 7.07 21.48
C PHE A 307 6.08 7.69 22.88
N ALA A 308 5.08 8.48 23.29
CA ALA A 308 5.00 9.11 24.60
C ALA A 308 4.97 8.05 25.73
N TYR A 309 4.19 6.99 25.55
CA TYR A 309 4.11 5.89 26.51
C TYR A 309 5.46 5.16 26.65
N CYS A 310 6.14 4.85 25.54
CA CYS A 310 7.48 4.27 25.61
C CYS A 310 8.48 5.19 26.32
N ARG A 311 8.45 6.50 26.03
CA ARG A 311 9.30 7.49 26.71
C ARG A 311 9.04 7.54 28.21
N TRP A 312 7.77 7.51 28.62
CA TRP A 312 7.38 7.47 30.02
C TRP A 312 7.88 6.21 30.73
N GLN A 313 7.68 5.03 30.12
CA GLN A 313 8.15 3.75 30.67
C GLN A 313 9.68 3.67 30.77
N SER A 314 10.41 4.21 29.79
CA SER A 314 11.88 4.29 29.83
C SER A 314 12.40 5.25 30.90
N ALA A 315 11.70 6.37 31.16
CA ALA A 315 12.06 7.29 32.23
C ALA A 315 11.87 6.66 33.62
N VAL A 316 10.85 5.82 33.79
CA VAL A 316 10.60 5.05 35.01
C VAL A 316 11.59 3.89 35.17
N SER A 317 12.01 3.27 34.06
CA SER A 317 12.87 2.09 34.03
C SER A 317 14.36 2.41 33.81
N ALA A 318 14.84 3.59 34.19
CA ALA A 318 16.20 4.11 33.91
C ALA A 318 17.40 3.23 34.40
N LEU A 319 17.15 2.05 34.96
CA LEU A 319 18.16 1.05 35.34
C LEU A 319 18.22 -0.20 34.44
N ALA A 320 17.35 -0.36 33.44
CA ALA A 320 17.31 -1.60 32.63
C ALA A 320 17.51 -1.34 31.12
N SER A 321 18.73 -1.64 30.68
CA SER A 321 19.24 -1.96 29.33
C SER A 321 18.78 -1.14 28.10
N HIS A 322 19.79 -0.71 27.34
CA HIS A 322 19.66 -0.20 25.96
C HIS A 322 19.06 -1.27 25.03
N GLN A 323 17.73 -1.39 24.98
CA GLN A 323 17.07 -1.95 23.79
C GLN A 323 17.01 -0.86 22.73
N VAL A 324 18.03 -0.83 21.86
CA VAL A 324 18.01 -0.04 20.64
C VAL A 324 16.84 -0.53 19.80
N SER A 325 15.80 0.30 19.74
CA SER A 325 14.63 0.09 18.90
C SER A 325 15.08 0.11 17.44
N ASP A 326 15.18 -1.06 16.80
CA ASP A 326 15.45 -1.25 15.37
C ASP A 326 14.28 -0.70 14.53
N THR A 327 14.10 0.63 14.49
CA THR A 327 13.21 1.33 13.55
C THR A 327 13.87 1.47 12.17
N HIS A 328 14.60 0.43 11.76
CA HIS A 328 15.37 0.40 10.53
C HIS A 328 14.41 0.30 9.34
N GLY A 329 14.42 1.32 8.47
CA GLY A 329 13.69 1.29 7.20
C GLY A 329 12.38 2.08 7.18
N ILE A 330 11.92 2.61 8.31
CA ILE A 330 10.62 3.31 8.39
C ILE A 330 10.62 4.61 7.60
N LEU A 331 11.70 5.39 7.66
CA LEU A 331 11.82 6.64 6.93
C LEU A 331 11.70 6.41 5.41
N GLN A 332 12.31 5.33 4.93
CA GLN A 332 12.27 4.90 3.54
C GLN A 332 10.87 4.53 3.07
N LEU A 333 9.95 4.11 3.96
CA LEU A 333 8.56 3.81 3.60
C LEU A 333 7.79 5.06 3.15
N PHE A 334 8.13 6.22 3.70
CA PHE A 334 7.49 7.49 3.38
C PHE A 334 8.12 8.17 2.16
N SER A 335 9.27 7.68 1.67
CA SER A 335 10.05 8.31 0.61
C SER A 335 9.23 8.61 -0.66
N VAL A 336 8.50 7.62 -1.16
CA VAL A 336 7.70 7.74 -2.37
C VAL A 336 6.61 8.79 -2.15
N TYR A 337 5.88 8.72 -1.04
CA TYR A 337 4.82 9.69 -0.75
C TYR A 337 5.36 11.11 -0.61
N LEU A 338 6.44 11.30 0.16
CA LEU A 338 7.06 12.62 0.38
C LEU A 338 7.58 13.23 -0.92
N LEU A 339 8.24 12.46 -1.77
CA LEU A 339 8.73 12.95 -3.05
C LEU A 339 7.60 13.16 -4.07
N MET A 340 6.55 12.33 -4.05
CA MET A 340 5.35 12.60 -4.86
C MET A 340 4.67 13.89 -4.42
N LEU A 341 4.60 14.16 -3.12
CA LEU A 341 4.05 15.40 -2.61
C LEU A 341 4.90 16.60 -3.03
N LEU A 342 6.24 16.45 -3.02
CA LEU A 342 7.19 17.49 -3.43
C LEU A 342 7.12 17.80 -4.94
N PHE A 343 7.10 16.77 -5.78
CA PHE A 343 7.17 16.94 -7.23
C PHE A 343 5.79 17.01 -7.90
N TRP A 344 4.77 16.39 -7.31
CA TRP A 344 3.43 16.22 -7.86
C TRP A 344 2.30 16.38 -6.83
N PRO A 345 2.20 17.53 -6.15
CA PRO A 345 1.16 17.77 -5.14
C PRO A 345 -0.26 17.60 -5.70
N GLN A 346 -0.48 17.97 -6.97
CA GLN A 346 -1.76 17.77 -7.66
C GLN A 346 -2.12 16.29 -7.79
N ALA A 347 -1.15 15.44 -8.13
CA ALA A 347 -1.37 14.00 -8.20
C ALA A 347 -1.79 13.45 -6.83
N VAL A 348 -1.18 13.92 -5.73
CA VAL A 348 -1.57 13.51 -4.38
C VAL A 348 -3.00 13.94 -4.05
N SER A 349 -3.38 15.17 -4.43
CA SER A 349 -4.73 15.67 -4.17
C SER A 349 -5.82 14.90 -4.93
N ILE A 350 -5.57 14.52 -6.18
CA ILE A 350 -6.57 13.89 -7.05
C ILE A 350 -6.56 12.34 -6.99
N HIS A 351 -5.55 11.70 -6.39
CA HIS A 351 -5.42 10.23 -6.33
C HIS A 351 -5.56 9.72 -4.90
N PRO A 352 -6.79 9.42 -4.46
CA PRO A 352 -6.99 9.10 -3.08
C PRO A 352 -6.21 7.85 -2.58
N TYR A 353 -6.21 6.80 -3.39
CA TYR A 353 -5.50 5.55 -3.07
C TYR A 353 -3.99 5.70 -2.85
N LEU A 354 -3.33 6.72 -3.42
CA LEU A 354 -1.90 6.97 -3.22
C LEU A 354 -1.57 7.20 -1.73
N TYR A 355 -2.41 7.99 -1.08
CA TYR A 355 -2.32 8.28 0.34
C TYR A 355 -2.63 7.06 1.23
N ASP A 356 -3.65 6.28 0.87
CA ASP A 356 -4.05 5.13 1.69
C ASP A 356 -2.95 4.07 1.70
N ALA A 357 -2.34 3.81 0.54
CA ALA A 357 -1.25 2.84 0.40
C ALA A 357 0.11 3.38 0.86
N LEU A 358 0.47 4.64 0.56
CA LEU A 358 1.84 5.16 0.74
C LEU A 358 2.01 6.11 1.93
N LEU A 359 0.94 6.49 2.63
CA LEU A 359 1.01 7.26 3.87
C LEU A 359 0.37 6.52 5.04
N VAL A 360 -0.93 6.20 4.93
CA VAL A 360 -1.69 5.57 6.04
C VAL A 360 -1.21 4.13 6.29
N GLY A 361 -1.01 3.34 5.23
CA GLY A 361 -0.44 2.00 5.32
C GLY A 361 0.87 1.96 6.13
N PRO A 362 1.91 2.74 5.75
CA PRO A 362 3.15 2.86 6.52
C PRO A 362 2.97 3.29 7.98
N LEU A 363 2.10 4.26 8.28
CA LEU A 363 1.82 4.69 9.66
C LEU A 363 1.27 3.54 10.51
N VAL A 364 0.30 2.80 9.96
CA VAL A 364 -0.36 1.71 10.68
C VAL A 364 0.58 0.51 10.80
N ALA A 365 1.36 0.21 9.75
CA ALA A 365 2.40 -0.81 9.80
C ALA A 365 3.46 -0.49 10.87
N TRP A 366 3.85 0.77 11.02
CA TRP A 366 4.73 1.20 12.11
C TRP A 366 4.09 0.94 13.48
N ALA A 367 2.79 1.21 13.65
CA ALA A 367 2.10 0.90 14.90
C ALA A 367 2.15 -0.61 15.22
N VAL A 368 1.98 -1.48 14.21
CA VAL A 368 2.13 -2.94 14.35
C VAL A 368 3.56 -3.31 14.76
N ILE A 369 4.56 -2.73 14.09
CA ILE A 369 5.98 -2.97 14.41
C ILE A 369 6.29 -2.56 15.84
N ASN A 370 5.77 -1.43 16.33
CA ASN A 370 5.97 -0.99 17.71
C ASN A 370 5.42 -2.01 18.71
N PHE A 371 4.17 -2.46 18.55
CA PHE A 371 3.60 -3.51 19.42
C PHE A 371 4.39 -4.82 19.36
N ALA A 372 4.92 -5.16 18.18
CA ALA A 372 5.69 -6.38 17.99
C ALA A 372 7.12 -6.30 18.52
N THR A 373 7.72 -5.12 18.63
CA THR A 373 9.14 -4.95 18.99
C THR A 373 9.37 -4.47 20.41
N ARG A 374 8.43 -3.74 21.02
CA ARG A 374 8.61 -3.11 22.33
C ARG A 374 7.85 -3.84 23.43
N GLU A 375 8.57 -4.23 24.48
CA GLU A 375 8.00 -4.95 25.62
C GLU A 375 7.12 -4.07 26.52
N ALA A 376 7.38 -2.76 26.56
CA ALA A 376 6.68 -1.81 27.42
C ALA A 376 5.14 -1.89 27.32
N PHE A 377 4.59 -2.31 26.17
CA PHE A 377 3.15 -2.38 25.95
C PHE A 377 2.47 -3.56 26.69
N SER A 378 3.21 -4.61 27.08
CA SER A 378 2.62 -5.76 27.78
C SER A 378 2.14 -5.42 29.20
N SER A 379 2.77 -4.44 29.86
CA SER A 379 2.41 -3.99 31.21
C SER A 379 0.98 -3.45 31.30
N HIS A 380 0.49 -2.82 30.24
CA HIS A 380 -0.86 -2.24 30.16
C HIS A 380 -1.66 -2.85 28.99
N TYR A 381 -1.48 -4.15 28.73
CA TYR A 381 -2.01 -4.80 27.53
C TYR A 381 -3.54 -4.69 27.40
N LEU A 382 -4.31 -4.68 28.50
CA LEU A 382 -5.77 -4.53 28.44
C LEU A 382 -6.19 -3.17 27.88
N VAL A 383 -5.50 -2.09 28.24
CA VAL A 383 -5.78 -0.74 27.72
C VAL A 383 -5.49 -0.70 26.22
N TRP A 384 -4.33 -1.22 25.80
CA TRP A 384 -3.97 -1.28 24.39
C TRP A 384 -4.90 -2.19 23.58
N LEU A 385 -5.34 -3.30 24.15
CA LEU A 385 -6.31 -4.20 23.52
C LEU A 385 -7.67 -3.51 23.36
N PHE A 386 -8.13 -2.76 24.37
CA PHE A 386 -9.35 -1.97 24.27
C PHE A 386 -9.25 -0.90 23.18
N VAL A 387 -8.13 -0.17 23.11
CA VAL A 387 -7.87 0.81 22.05
C VAL A 387 -7.89 0.13 20.67
N LEU A 388 -7.17 -0.98 20.50
CA LEU A 388 -7.16 -1.72 19.22
C LEU A 388 -8.53 -2.28 18.86
N ALA A 389 -9.28 -2.83 19.82
CA ALA A 389 -10.63 -3.34 19.59
C ALA A 389 -11.58 -2.22 19.15
N PHE A 390 -11.52 -1.05 19.78
CA PHE A 390 -12.28 0.12 19.38
C PHE A 390 -11.93 0.55 17.95
N LEU A 391 -10.64 0.60 17.61
CA LEU A 391 -10.17 0.96 16.26
C LEU A 391 -10.60 -0.06 15.20
N ILE A 392 -10.51 -1.36 15.51
CA ILE A 392 -10.99 -2.44 14.63
C ILE A 392 -12.50 -2.31 14.41
N GLN A 393 -13.27 -2.11 15.47
CA GLN A 393 -14.73 -1.95 15.37
C GLN A 393 -15.11 -0.71 14.57
N PHE A 394 -14.42 0.41 14.79
CA PHE A 394 -14.59 1.63 14.01
C PHE A 394 -14.33 1.38 12.52
N ASN A 395 -13.20 0.73 12.21
CA ASN A 395 -12.80 0.37 10.85
C ASN A 395 -13.84 -0.51 10.15
N LEU A 396 -14.28 -1.59 10.81
CA LEU A 396 -15.31 -2.50 10.29
C LEU A 396 -16.65 -1.79 10.09
N THR A 397 -17.02 -0.88 10.99
CA THR A 397 -18.23 -0.04 10.84
C THR A 397 -18.13 0.83 9.58
N LYS A 398 -16.97 1.43 9.30
CA LYS A 398 -16.77 2.23 8.07
C LYS A 398 -16.87 1.39 6.80
N ILE A 399 -16.29 0.18 6.82
CA ILE A 399 -16.41 -0.75 5.69
C ILE A 399 -17.87 -1.15 5.48
N ALA A 400 -18.61 -1.46 6.54
CA ALA A 400 -20.02 -1.82 6.46
C ALA A 400 -20.89 -0.68 5.93
N GLN A 401 -20.68 0.54 6.43
CA GLN A 401 -21.36 1.74 5.94
C GLN A 401 -21.10 1.96 4.44
N ALA A 402 -19.85 1.78 3.99
CA ALA A 402 -19.48 1.97 2.60
C ALA A 402 -20.09 0.91 1.66
N GLY A 403 -20.29 -0.33 2.13
CA GLY A 403 -20.97 -1.39 1.39
C GLY A 403 -22.47 -1.15 1.23
N ASN A 404 -23.13 -0.70 2.31
CA ASN A 404 -24.59 -0.54 2.34
C ASN A 404 -25.08 0.79 1.76
N CYS A 405 -24.21 1.78 1.58
CA CYS A 405 -24.61 3.05 1.00
C CYS A 405 -24.19 3.16 -0.47
N THR A 406 -25.18 3.27 -1.36
CA THR A 406 -25.04 3.51 -2.80
C THR A 406 -24.56 4.92 -3.09
N ASP A 407 -25.14 5.90 -2.40
CA ASP A 407 -24.95 7.34 -2.66
C ASP A 407 -24.01 8.02 -1.66
N CYS A 408 -23.66 7.32 -0.57
CA CYS A 408 -22.51 7.71 0.24
C CYS A 408 -21.27 7.29 -0.53
N TYR A 409 -20.81 8.22 -1.37
CA TYR A 409 -19.39 8.37 -1.51
C TYR A 409 -18.87 8.51 -0.07
N PHE A 410 -18.19 7.49 0.43
CA PHE A 410 -17.45 7.60 1.66
C PHE A 410 -15.98 7.31 1.32
N PRO A 411 -15.11 8.31 1.48
CA PRO A 411 -15.44 9.72 1.75
C PRO A 411 -16.35 10.36 0.70
N ALA A 412 -16.99 11.50 0.99
CA ALA A 412 -17.92 12.20 0.09
C ALA A 412 -17.22 12.66 -1.22
N TRP A 413 -17.05 11.77 -2.18
CA TRP A 413 -16.48 11.98 -3.51
C TRP A 413 -17.57 12.40 -4.49
N GLY A 414 -18.38 13.37 -4.09
CA GLY A 414 -19.19 14.08 -5.06
C GLY A 414 -18.24 14.78 -6.02
N MET A 415 -18.18 14.35 -7.28
CA MET A 415 -17.51 15.08 -8.36
C MET A 415 -18.16 16.46 -8.63
N LEU A 416 -19.12 16.89 -7.80
CA LEU A 416 -19.93 18.10 -7.95
C LEU A 416 -20.22 18.77 -6.61
N GLY A 417 -19.25 18.81 -5.69
CA GLY A 417 -19.38 19.59 -4.46
C GLY A 417 -19.08 21.08 -4.69
N ALA A 418 -19.98 21.83 -5.35
CA ALA A 418 -20.17 23.30 -5.31
C ALA A 418 -18.93 24.25 -5.23
N ARG A 419 -17.72 23.80 -5.60
CA ARG A 419 -16.48 24.59 -5.61
C ARG A 419 -15.77 24.55 -6.98
N ALA A 420 -16.55 24.32 -8.04
CA ALA A 420 -16.20 24.80 -9.37
C ALA A 420 -16.97 26.11 -9.57
N GLY A 421 -16.40 27.18 -9.04
CA GLY A 421 -16.77 28.57 -9.34
C GLY A 421 -15.61 29.21 -10.07
#